data_AF-A0A964LMB5-F1
#
_entry.id   AF-A0A964LMB5-F1
#
_cell.length_a   1.000
_cell.length_b   1.000
_cell.length_c   1.000
_cell.angle_alpha   90.00
_cell.angle_beta   90.00
_cell.angle_gamma   90.00
#
_symmetry.space_group_name_H-M   'P 1'
#
loop_
_entity.id
_entity.type
_entity.pdbx_description
1 polymer ?
#
loop_
_entity_poly.entity_id
_entity_poly.type
_entity_poly.pdbx_seq_one_letter_code
_entity_poly.pdbx_strand_id
1 'polypeptide(L)'
;MFDHDEFLSPHGIRALSRRHRDAPYLLDVNGERHRVDSEPGESTTGLFGGNSNWRGPIWLPVNFLLVEALQKYHHYYGADFTVEFPTGSGRMLTLSEIAGELSRRPAMGAPERFATDPHWRDLVLFHEYFHGDTGTGLGASHQTGWTGLVTKLLQQSGEPPA
;
A
#
# COMPACT_ATOMS: atom_id res chain seq x y z
N MET A 1 10.94 -4.76 -3.93
CA MET A 1 9.47 -4.74 -3.64
C MET A 1 9.16 -5.09 -2.18
N PHE A 2 9.57 -6.24 -1.65
CA PHE A 2 9.31 -6.61 -0.25
C PHE A 2 10.34 -6.07 0.75
N ASP A 3 11.01 -4.97 0.39
CA ASP A 3 12.03 -4.31 1.19
C ASP A 3 11.41 -3.12 1.93
N HIS A 4 11.68 -3.03 3.24
CA HIS A 4 11.18 -1.98 4.12
C HIS A 4 11.76 -0.59 3.82
N ASP A 5 12.98 -0.54 3.29
CA ASP A 5 13.64 0.70 2.87
C ASP A 5 13.18 1.17 1.48
N GLU A 6 12.35 0.36 0.80
CA GLU A 6 11.74 0.69 -0.48
C GLU A 6 10.21 0.72 -0.39
N PHE A 7 9.54 -0.35 -0.83
CA PHE A 7 8.10 -0.36 -1.07
C PHE A 7 7.30 -0.96 0.09
N LEU A 8 7.88 -1.84 0.90
CA LEU A 8 7.15 -2.54 1.95
C LEU A 8 6.94 -1.65 3.19
N SER A 9 5.69 -1.27 3.43
CA SER A 9 5.26 -0.61 4.66
C SER A 9 4.64 -1.63 5.62
N PRO A 10 4.64 -1.37 6.94
CA PRO A 10 3.78 -2.08 7.88
C PRO A 10 2.30 -2.11 7.44
N HIS A 11 1.87 -1.13 6.65
CA HIS A 11 0.47 -0.90 6.25
C HIS A 11 0.16 -1.25 4.78
N GLY A 12 1.08 -1.90 4.06
CA GLY A 12 0.90 -2.28 2.65
C GLY A 12 2.10 -1.94 1.77
N ILE A 13 1.91 -1.96 0.45
CA ILE A 13 2.90 -1.61 -0.55
C ILE A 13 2.71 -0.15 -0.98
N ARG A 14 3.77 0.65 -0.84
CA ARG A 14 3.83 2.06 -1.27
C ARG A 14 3.72 2.17 -2.79
N ALA A 15 3.12 3.25 -3.29
CA ALA A 15 3.03 3.52 -4.73
C ALA A 15 4.39 3.88 -5.36
N LEU A 16 5.33 4.42 -4.56
CA LEU A 16 6.69 4.74 -4.97
C LEU A 16 7.68 4.30 -3.88
N SER A 17 8.85 3.82 -4.29
CA SER A 17 9.91 3.41 -3.36
C SER A 17 10.31 4.57 -2.44
N ARG A 18 10.38 4.29 -1.13
CA ARG A 18 10.85 5.24 -0.11
C ARG A 18 12.27 5.72 -0.38
N ARG A 19 13.09 4.94 -1.10
CA ARG A 19 14.45 5.32 -1.51
C ARG A 19 14.49 6.66 -2.26
N HIS A 20 13.43 7.03 -2.96
CA HIS A 20 13.35 8.33 -3.64
C HIS A 20 13.24 9.54 -2.71
N ARG A 21 13.17 9.34 -1.39
CA ARG A 21 13.37 10.39 -0.40
C ARG A 21 14.81 10.89 -0.39
N ASP A 22 15.77 9.96 -0.42
CA ASP A 22 17.21 10.26 -0.34
C ASP A 22 17.88 10.31 -1.73
N ALA A 23 17.30 9.61 -2.71
CA ALA A 23 17.76 9.56 -4.09
C ALA A 23 16.58 9.82 -5.06
N PRO A 24 16.12 11.07 -5.19
CA PRO A 24 14.97 11.40 -6.02
C PRO A 24 15.24 11.12 -7.50
N TYR A 25 14.18 10.80 -8.24
CA TYR A 25 14.27 10.70 -9.70
C TYR A 25 14.31 12.10 -10.30
N LEU A 26 15.32 12.36 -11.15
CA LEU A 26 15.53 13.63 -11.83
C LEU A 26 15.35 13.44 -13.33
N LEU A 27 14.59 14.34 -13.94
CA LEU A 27 14.30 14.32 -15.37
C LEU A 27 14.58 15.71 -15.94
N ASP A 28 15.57 15.81 -16.83
CA ASP A 28 15.89 17.05 -17.55
C ASP A 28 15.18 17.05 -18.91
N VAL A 29 14.24 18.00 -19.13
CA VAL A 29 13.50 18.16 -20.39
C VAL A 29 13.48 19.64 -20.76
N ASN A 30 13.81 19.99 -22.01
CA ASN A 30 13.82 21.37 -22.51
C ASN A 30 14.65 22.36 -21.66
N GLY A 31 15.71 21.88 -21.00
CA GLY A 31 16.56 22.70 -20.12
C GLY A 31 15.96 22.96 -18.73
N GLU A 32 14.80 22.38 -18.43
CA GLU A 32 14.18 22.41 -17.10
C GLU A 32 14.38 21.07 -16.39
N ARG A 33 14.71 21.12 -15.10
CA ARG A 33 14.92 19.94 -14.27
C ARG A 33 13.67 19.67 -13.43
N HIS A 34 13.03 18.54 -13.67
CA HIS A 34 11.94 18.03 -12.86
C HIS A 34 12.44 17.01 -11.85
N ARG A 35 11.83 17.00 -10.66
CA ARG A 35 12.20 16.14 -9.53
C ARG A 35 10.99 15.40 -9.00
N VAL A 36 11.15 14.10 -8.75
CA VAL A 36 10.14 13.24 -8.15
C VAL A 36 10.71 12.64 -6.87
N ASP A 37 10.26 13.18 -5.75
CA ASP A 37 10.55 12.67 -4.40
C ASP A 37 9.53 11.62 -3.97
N SER A 38 9.95 10.77 -3.02
CA SER A 38 9.00 9.94 -2.26
C SER A 38 8.33 10.73 -1.14
N GLU A 39 7.01 10.81 -1.19
CA GLU A 39 6.17 11.48 -0.20
C GLU A 39 5.14 10.49 0.34
N PRO A 40 5.16 10.17 1.64
CA PRO A 40 4.29 9.13 2.18
C PRO A 40 2.82 9.57 2.28
N GLY A 41 2.49 10.85 2.14
CA GLY A 41 1.14 11.40 2.31
C GLY A 41 0.74 12.37 1.20
N GLU A 42 0.14 13.50 1.59
CA GLU A 42 -0.21 14.58 0.67
C GLU A 42 1.04 15.16 0.00
N SER A 43 0.92 15.45 -1.30
CA SER A 43 1.95 16.09 -2.11
C SER A 43 2.32 17.48 -1.54
N THR A 44 3.61 17.75 -1.33
CA THR A 44 4.08 19.09 -0.93
C THR A 44 4.24 20.05 -2.12
N THR A 45 4.04 19.56 -3.35
CA THR A 45 4.15 20.36 -4.58
C THR A 45 2.82 20.42 -5.32
N GLY A 46 2.58 21.53 -6.02
CA GLY A 46 1.40 21.72 -6.88
C GLY A 46 1.51 21.05 -8.26
N LEU A 47 2.59 20.31 -8.54
CA LEU A 47 2.75 19.59 -9.80
C LEU A 47 1.54 18.68 -10.05
N PHE A 48 0.97 18.76 -11.26
CA PHE A 48 -0.26 18.07 -11.67
C PHE A 48 -1.52 18.44 -10.87
N GLY A 49 -1.65 19.71 -10.44
CA GLY A 49 -2.89 20.22 -9.83
C GLY A 49 -3.03 19.91 -8.34
N GLY A 50 -1.92 19.63 -7.65
CA GLY A 50 -1.88 19.50 -6.18
C GLY A 50 -2.44 18.21 -5.59
N ASN A 51 -3.05 17.33 -6.39
CA ASN A 51 -3.60 16.03 -5.94
C ASN A 51 -2.77 14.82 -6.44
N SER A 52 -1.48 15.02 -6.74
CA SER A 52 -0.60 13.95 -7.23
C SER A 52 -0.05 13.11 -6.06
N ASN A 53 -0.94 12.33 -5.45
CA ASN A 53 -0.69 11.56 -4.23
C ASN A 53 -0.24 10.11 -4.51
N TRP A 54 0.41 9.88 -5.66
CA TRP A 54 0.92 8.57 -6.09
C TRP A 54 2.40 8.35 -5.79
N ARG A 55 3.03 9.28 -5.08
CA ARG A 55 4.50 9.33 -4.90
C ARG A 55 4.96 8.71 -3.58
N GLY A 56 4.20 7.77 -3.02
CA GLY A 56 4.57 7.10 -1.77
C GLY A 56 3.41 6.59 -0.93
N PRO A 57 2.20 7.17 -0.96
CA PRO A 57 1.07 6.61 -0.22
C PRO A 57 0.71 5.20 -0.70
N ILE A 58 -0.07 4.51 0.13
CA ILE A 58 -0.57 3.16 -0.13
C ILE A 58 -1.97 3.29 -0.74
N TRP A 59 -2.15 2.66 -1.89
CA TRP A 59 -3.44 2.63 -2.60
C TRP A 59 -3.97 1.20 -2.59
N LEU A 60 -5.16 1.01 -2.04
CA LEU A 60 -5.78 -0.31 -1.97
C LEU A 60 -5.93 -1.01 -3.33
N PRO A 61 -6.34 -0.36 -4.45
CA PRO A 61 -6.51 -1.08 -5.71
C PRO A 61 -5.21 -1.71 -6.23
N VAL A 62 -4.08 -1.02 -6.07
CA VAL A 62 -2.77 -1.57 -6.48
C VAL A 62 -2.35 -2.73 -5.57
N ASN A 63 -2.56 -2.59 -4.26
CA ASN A 63 -2.27 -3.65 -3.30
C ASN A 63 -3.15 -4.88 -3.54
N PHE A 64 -4.43 -4.68 -3.84
CA PHE A 64 -5.37 -5.74 -4.19
C PHE A 64 -4.93 -6.49 -5.44
N LEU A 65 -4.59 -5.77 -6.52
CA LEU A 65 -4.11 -6.38 -7.76
C LEU A 65 -2.79 -7.16 -7.56
N LEU A 66 -1.91 -6.68 -6.66
CA LEU A 66 -0.70 -7.40 -6.31
C LEU A 66 -1.02 -8.72 -5.58
N VAL A 67 -1.96 -8.70 -4.62
CA VAL A 67 -2.42 -9.92 -3.94
C VAL A 67 -2.97 -10.93 -4.93
N GLU A 68 -3.88 -10.51 -5.83
CA GLU A 68 -4.46 -11.38 -6.85
C GLU A 68 -3.39 -11.93 -7.81
N ALA A 69 -2.40 -11.11 -8.18
CA ALA A 69 -1.28 -11.55 -9.00
C ALA A 69 -0.44 -12.61 -8.28
N LEU A 70 -0.10 -12.41 -7.01
CA LEU A 70 0.66 -13.38 -6.21
C LEU A 70 -0.07 -14.72 -6.08
N GLN A 71 -1.38 -14.70 -5.84
CA GLN A 71 -2.22 -15.90 -5.80
C GLN A 71 -2.22 -16.62 -7.15
N LYS A 72 -2.39 -15.89 -8.25
CA LYS A 72 -2.36 -16.43 -9.62
C LYS A 72 -1.00 -17.07 -9.94
N TYR A 73 0.09 -16.41 -9.59
CA TYR A 73 1.43 -16.96 -9.81
C TYR A 73 1.72 -18.16 -8.91
N HIS A 74 1.22 -18.17 -7.66
CA HIS A 74 1.30 -19.35 -6.82
C HIS A 74 0.58 -20.55 -7.43
N HIS A 75 -0.61 -20.35 -7.98
CA HIS A 75 -1.36 -21.41 -8.66
C HIS A 75 -0.56 -22.04 -9.81
N TYR A 76 0.25 -21.24 -10.51
CA TYR A 76 1.11 -21.72 -11.59
C TYR A 76 2.42 -22.38 -11.11
N TYR A 77 3.15 -21.73 -10.20
CA TYR A 77 4.49 -22.18 -9.77
C TYR A 77 4.47 -23.20 -8.63
N GLY A 78 3.38 -23.28 -7.86
CA GLY A 78 3.25 -24.16 -6.72
C GLY A 78 4.06 -23.73 -5.49
N ALA A 79 4.22 -24.66 -4.55
CA ALA A 79 4.88 -24.43 -3.25
C ALA A 79 6.42 -24.44 -3.32
N ASP A 80 7.01 -24.99 -4.38
CA ASP A 80 8.47 -25.06 -4.53
C ASP A 80 9.09 -23.69 -4.86
N PHE A 81 8.30 -22.77 -5.41
CA PHE A 81 8.74 -21.41 -5.68
C PHE A 81 8.54 -20.52 -4.45
N THR A 82 9.66 -20.13 -3.85
CA THR A 82 9.69 -19.28 -2.66
C THR A 82 10.50 -18.01 -2.89
N VAL A 83 10.10 -16.94 -2.22
CA VAL A 83 10.75 -15.63 -2.24
C VAL A 83 10.98 -15.17 -0.81
N GLU A 84 12.07 -14.47 -0.58
CA GLU A 84 12.37 -13.91 0.73
C GLU A 84 11.36 -12.80 1.10
N PHE A 85 10.72 -12.92 2.27
CA PHE A 85 9.75 -11.95 2.75
C PHE A 85 9.74 -11.80 4.28
N PRO A 86 10.01 -10.58 4.80
CA PRO A 86 10.52 -9.40 4.09
C PRO A 86 11.92 -9.61 3.49
N THR A 87 12.31 -8.80 2.51
CA THR A 87 13.68 -8.81 1.96
C THR A 87 14.71 -8.58 3.08
N GLY A 88 15.80 -9.36 3.09
CA GLY A 88 16.84 -9.31 4.12
C GLY A 88 16.51 -10.03 5.43
N SER A 89 15.37 -10.71 5.54
CA SER A 89 14.96 -11.46 6.75
C SER A 89 15.49 -12.90 6.83
N GLY A 90 15.96 -13.46 5.72
CA GLY A 90 16.26 -14.88 5.55
C GLY A 90 15.02 -15.79 5.52
N ARG A 91 13.81 -15.26 5.70
CA ARG A 91 12.57 -16.03 5.71
C ARG A 91 12.03 -16.22 4.30
N MET A 92 12.09 -17.44 3.80
CA MET A 92 11.53 -17.82 2.51
C MET A 92 10.06 -18.19 2.66
N LEU A 93 9.19 -17.53 1.89
CA LEU A 93 7.76 -17.80 1.85
C LEU A 93 7.31 -18.12 0.43
N THR A 94 6.28 -18.93 0.29
CA THR A 94 5.55 -19.11 -0.96
C THR A 94 4.80 -17.83 -1.35
N LEU A 95 4.47 -17.69 -2.63
CA LEU A 95 3.68 -16.55 -3.11
C LEU A 95 2.29 -16.47 -2.45
N SER A 96 1.67 -17.60 -2.09
CA SER A 96 0.40 -17.64 -1.36
C SER A 96 0.52 -17.08 0.06
N GLU A 97 1.58 -17.46 0.79
CA GLU A 97 1.84 -16.94 2.13
C GLU A 97 2.11 -15.43 2.10
N ILE A 98 2.86 -14.95 1.10
CA ILE A 98 3.10 -13.52 0.91
C ILE A 98 1.80 -12.78 0.58
N ALA A 99 0.94 -13.36 -0.28
CA ALA A 99 -0.38 -12.79 -0.55
C ALA A 99 -1.20 -12.67 0.75
N GLY A 100 -1.20 -13.69 1.59
CA GLY A 100 -1.85 -13.66 2.91
C GLY A 100 -1.27 -12.60 3.86
N GLU A 101 0.06 -12.44 3.88
CA GLU A 101 0.72 -11.37 4.65
C GLU A 101 0.28 -9.98 4.20
N LEU A 102 0.16 -9.73 2.90
CA LEU A 102 -0.28 -8.45 2.36
C LEU A 102 -1.79 -8.21 2.55
N SER A 103 -2.62 -9.25 2.41
CA SER A 103 -4.08 -9.18 2.64
C SER A 103 -4.46 -8.82 4.07
N ARG A 104 -3.59 -9.10 5.05
CA ARG A 104 -3.77 -8.72 6.47
C ARG A 104 -3.26 -7.32 6.80
N ARG A 105 -2.63 -6.64 5.84
CA ARG A 105 -2.07 -5.29 6.02
C ARG A 105 -2.83 -4.20 5.26
N PRO A 106 -4.16 -4.22 5.04
CA PRO A 106 -4.80 -3.07 4.44
C PRO A 106 -4.63 -1.90 5.42
N ALA A 107 -3.97 -0.84 4.97
CA ALA A 107 -3.97 0.41 5.68
C ALA A 107 -5.42 0.82 5.88
N MET A 108 -5.89 0.80 7.12
CA MET A 108 -7.22 1.24 7.53
C MET A 108 -7.10 2.16 8.75
N GLY A 109 -5.94 2.82 8.90
CA GLY A 109 -5.68 3.69 10.03
C GLY A 109 -6.64 4.86 10.02
N ALA A 110 -7.51 4.92 11.03
CA ALA A 110 -8.41 6.04 11.21
C ALA A 110 -7.62 7.25 11.75
N PRO A 111 -7.96 8.49 11.34
CA PRO A 111 -7.52 9.68 12.05
C PRO A 111 -7.86 9.57 13.55
N GLU A 112 -7.04 10.15 14.43
CA GLU A 112 -7.11 9.97 15.89
C GLU A 112 -8.54 10.07 16.44
N ARG A 113 -9.30 11.10 16.01
CA ARG A 113 -10.71 11.29 16.38
C ARG A 113 -11.58 10.07 16.10
N PHE A 114 -11.44 9.45 14.94
CA PHE A 114 -12.21 8.26 14.53
C PHE A 114 -11.60 6.96 15.05
N ALA A 115 -10.46 7.02 15.74
CA ALA A 115 -9.84 5.86 16.40
C ALA A 115 -10.15 5.80 17.90
N THR A 116 -10.21 6.95 18.58
CA THR A 116 -10.21 7.01 20.05
C THR A 116 -11.46 7.66 20.65
N ASP A 117 -12.13 8.57 19.93
CA ASP A 117 -13.30 9.28 20.47
C ASP A 117 -14.50 8.32 20.61
N PRO A 118 -15.07 8.16 21.82
CA PRO A 118 -16.20 7.26 22.03
C PRO A 118 -17.43 7.53 21.16
N HIS A 119 -17.59 8.75 20.65
CA HIS A 119 -18.71 9.13 19.78
C HIS A 119 -18.45 8.88 18.29
N TRP A 120 -17.19 8.69 17.90
CA TRP A 120 -16.79 8.62 16.48
C TRP A 120 -16.06 7.33 16.12
N ARG A 121 -15.57 6.56 17.10
CA ARG A 121 -14.78 5.34 16.88
C ARG A 121 -15.49 4.23 16.11
N ASP A 122 -16.82 4.23 16.12
CA ASP A 122 -17.63 3.24 15.41
C ASP A 122 -17.97 3.69 13.98
N LEU A 123 -17.58 4.91 13.57
CA LEU A 123 -17.75 5.41 12.21
C LEU A 123 -16.56 4.99 11.34
N VAL A 124 -16.71 3.84 10.67
CA VAL A 124 -15.71 3.33 9.74
C VAL A 124 -15.67 4.20 8.48
N LEU A 125 -14.50 4.78 8.21
CA LEU A 125 -14.25 5.59 7.02
C LEU A 125 -13.56 4.76 5.93
N PHE A 126 -13.85 5.09 4.67
CA PHE A 126 -13.21 4.51 3.49
C PHE A 126 -12.43 5.61 2.80
N HIS A 127 -11.12 5.65 3.06
CA HIS A 127 -10.24 6.67 2.51
C HIS A 127 -9.78 6.35 1.10
N GLU A 128 -9.48 7.39 0.31
CA GLU A 128 -8.98 7.29 -1.05
C GLU A 128 -7.63 6.54 -1.10
N TYR A 129 -6.73 6.89 -0.19
CA TYR A 129 -5.42 6.29 -0.02
C TYR A 129 -4.94 6.49 1.41
N PHE A 130 -3.79 5.91 1.75
CA PHE A 130 -3.28 5.89 3.11
C PHE A 130 -1.83 6.30 3.20
N HIS A 131 -1.47 6.96 4.29
CA HIS A 131 -0.11 7.42 4.53
C HIS A 131 0.86 6.22 4.55
N GLY A 132 1.89 6.25 3.71
CA GLY A 132 2.83 5.15 3.52
C GLY A 132 3.62 4.73 4.76
N ASP A 133 3.77 5.62 5.75
CA ASP A 133 4.54 5.34 6.97
C ASP A 133 3.69 5.14 8.23
N THR A 134 2.44 5.62 8.25
CA THR A 134 1.57 5.58 9.45
C THR A 134 0.26 4.85 9.23
N GLY A 135 -0.11 4.57 7.98
CA GLY A 135 -1.37 3.95 7.60
C GLY A 135 -2.60 4.84 7.77
N THR A 136 -2.43 6.12 8.14
CA THR A 136 -3.53 7.09 8.31
C THR A 136 -4.26 7.30 7.00
N GLY A 137 -5.59 7.25 7.01
CA GLY A 137 -6.42 7.52 5.84
C GLY A 137 -6.38 8.99 5.41
N LEU A 138 -6.24 9.21 4.11
CA LEU A 138 -6.08 10.51 3.46
C LEU A 138 -7.04 10.64 2.25
N GLY A 139 -7.08 11.82 1.64
CA GLY A 139 -8.01 12.12 0.55
C GLY A 139 -9.48 12.02 0.97
N ALA A 140 -10.35 11.68 0.01
CA ALA A 140 -11.79 11.53 0.29
C ALA A 140 -12.06 10.40 1.29
N SER A 141 -12.89 10.66 2.32
CA SER A 141 -13.12 9.74 3.46
C SER A 141 -14.35 8.84 3.35
N HIS A 142 -15.17 9.05 2.32
CA HIS A 142 -16.37 8.24 2.01
C HIS A 142 -16.22 7.55 0.65
N GLN A 143 -14.99 7.17 0.32
CA GLN A 143 -14.66 6.48 -0.91
C GLN A 143 -14.84 4.98 -0.75
N THR A 144 -16.07 4.55 -0.55
CA THR A 144 -16.52 3.15 -0.76
C THR A 144 -16.49 2.74 -2.24
N GLY A 145 -15.61 3.36 -3.03
CA GLY A 145 -15.18 2.90 -4.35
C GLY A 145 -14.16 1.78 -4.19
N TRP A 146 -12.93 1.98 -4.69
CA TRP A 146 -11.91 0.92 -4.65
C TRP A 146 -11.54 0.47 -3.23
N THR A 147 -11.71 1.31 -2.20
CA THR A 147 -11.37 0.92 -0.82
C THR A 147 -12.34 -0.14 -0.29
N GLY A 148 -13.52 -0.27 -0.91
CA GLY A 148 -14.45 -1.36 -0.67
C GLY A 148 -13.89 -2.76 -1.01
N LEU A 149 -12.83 -2.85 -1.82
CA LEU A 149 -12.15 -4.12 -2.13
C LEU A 149 -11.59 -4.83 -0.88
N VAL A 150 -11.42 -4.12 0.24
CA VAL A 150 -11.03 -4.71 1.53
C VAL A 150 -11.99 -5.83 1.94
N THR A 151 -13.28 -5.72 1.59
CA THR A 151 -14.29 -6.76 1.87
C THR A 151 -13.95 -8.09 1.21
N LYS A 152 -13.43 -8.06 -0.02
CA LYS A 152 -13.00 -9.26 -0.74
C LYS A 152 -11.78 -9.92 -0.10
N LEU A 153 -10.80 -9.11 0.33
CA LEU A 153 -9.62 -9.58 1.04
C LEU A 153 -9.98 -10.22 2.39
N LEU A 154 -10.94 -9.62 3.11
CA LEU A 154 -11.46 -10.17 4.37
C LEU A 154 -12.17 -11.51 4.14
N GLN A 155 -13.03 -11.60 3.12
CA GLN A 155 -13.70 -12.84 2.77
C GLN A 155 -12.69 -13.95 2.46
N GLN A 156 -11.71 -13.69 1.59
CA GLN A 156 -10.67 -14.67 1.22
C GLN A 156 -9.80 -15.10 2.41
N SER A 157 -9.52 -14.19 3.34
CA SER A 157 -8.70 -14.48 4.52
C SER A 157 -9.46 -15.21 5.63
N GLY A 158 -10.80 -15.10 5.63
CA GLY A 158 -11.69 -15.74 6.59
C GLY A 158 -12.19 -17.13 6.15
N GLU A 159 -12.05 -17.49 4.88
CA GLU A 159 -12.34 -18.84 4.40
C GLU A 159 -11.23 -19.81 4.87
N PRO A 160 -11.57 -20.93 5.54
CA PRO A 160 -10.59 -21.95 5.85
C PRO A 160 -10.03 -22.53 4.55
N PRO A 161 -8.73 -22.91 4.50
CA PRO A 161 -8.15 -23.50 3.31
C PRO A 161 -8.94 -24.76 2.93
N ALA A 162 -9.34 -24.84 1.65
CA ALA A 162 -10.02 -25.98 1.06
C ALA A 162 -9.13 -27.22 0.97
#